data_AF-A0A2N9MBD3-F1
#
_entry.id   AF-A0A2N9MBD3-F1
#
_cell.length_a   1.000
_cell.length_b   1.000
_cell.length_c   1.000
_cell.angle_alpha   90.00
_cell.angle_beta   90.00
_cell.angle_gamma   90.00
#
_symmetry.space_group_name_H-M   'P 1'
#
loop_
_entity.id
_entity.type
_entity.pdbx_description
1 polymer ?
#
loop_
_entity_poly.entity_id
_entity_poly.type
_entity_poly.pdbx_seq_one_letter_code
_entity_poly.pdbx_strand_id
1 'polypeptide(L)'
;MDSGENITLIERFLQVCVRAEPEEFASYFTEDAIWWNAPWKPVIGREAIRETLRRGAERMVALPWEIRHIVADGEIVMVERVDYFLVGETRVSVPSMGIFELRDGKIAAWRDYWDLQQFESQIAAIPPARE
;
A
#
# COMPACT_ATOMS: atom_id res chain seq x y z
N MET A 1 0.07 -21.63 7.66
CA MET A 1 -0.69 -20.65 8.46
C MET A 1 -2.16 -20.91 8.23
N ASP A 2 -2.97 -20.69 9.24
CA ASP A 2 -4.42 -20.65 9.06
C ASP A 2 -4.83 -19.40 8.26
N SER A 3 -5.90 -19.48 7.48
CA SER A 3 -6.37 -18.34 6.66
C SER A 3 -6.72 -17.13 7.53
N GLY A 4 -7.24 -17.36 8.75
CA GLY A 4 -7.51 -16.29 9.72
C GLY A 4 -6.25 -15.58 10.24
N GLU A 5 -5.13 -16.29 10.40
CA GLU A 5 -3.85 -15.70 10.79
C GLU A 5 -3.29 -14.79 9.69
N ASN A 6 -3.40 -15.23 8.43
CA ASN A 6 -2.96 -14.46 7.27
C ASN A 6 -3.77 -13.18 7.07
N ILE A 7 -5.10 -13.25 7.26
CA ILE A 7 -5.96 -12.06 7.29
C ILE A 7 -5.49 -11.09 8.38
N THR A 8 -5.32 -11.59 9.61
CA THR A 8 -4.87 -10.75 10.74
C THR A 8 -3.51 -10.10 10.46
N LEU A 9 -2.58 -10.81 9.84
CA LEU A 9 -1.27 -10.28 9.44
C LEU A 9 -1.43 -9.11 8.47
N ILE A 10 -2.26 -9.28 7.43
CA ILE A 10 -2.47 -8.25 6.41
C ILE A 10 -3.24 -7.05 6.99
N GLU A 11 -4.24 -7.26 7.85
CA GLU A 11 -4.92 -6.16 8.55
C GLU A 11 -3.95 -5.29 9.37
N ARG A 12 -3.05 -5.93 10.11
CA ARG A 12 -1.98 -5.22 10.85
C ARG A 12 -1.04 -4.49 9.91
N PHE A 13 -0.63 -5.13 8.82
CA PHE A 13 0.22 -4.51 7.82
C PHE A 13 -0.43 -3.26 7.19
N LEU A 14 -1.72 -3.30 6.87
CA LEU A 14 -2.45 -2.15 6.33
C LEU A 14 -2.51 -0.98 7.35
N GLN A 15 -2.60 -1.27 8.65
CA GLN A 15 -2.48 -0.22 9.68
C GLN A 15 -1.08 0.42 9.71
N VAL A 16 -0.02 -0.36 9.45
CA VAL A 16 1.36 0.15 9.33
C VAL A 16 1.51 1.03 8.10
N CYS A 17 0.85 0.70 6.99
CA CYS A 17 0.82 1.53 5.79
C CYS A 17 0.33 2.96 6.09
N VAL A 18 -0.68 3.09 6.97
CA VAL A 18 -1.21 4.39 7.40
C VAL A 18 -0.23 5.17 8.28
N ARG A 19 0.53 4.47 9.14
CA ARG A 19 1.58 5.10 9.97
C ARG A 19 2.78 5.56 9.14
N ALA A 20 3.05 4.89 8.02
CA ALA A 20 4.15 5.17 7.10
C ALA A 20 5.55 5.11 7.76
N GLU A 21 5.72 4.30 8.81
CA GLU A 21 7.01 4.04 9.47
C GLU A 21 7.85 3.04 8.67
N PRO A 22 8.97 3.47 8.04
CA PRO A 22 9.68 2.64 7.04
C PRO A 22 10.23 1.33 7.59
N GLU A 23 10.81 1.35 8.78
CA GLU A 23 11.41 0.17 9.42
C GLU A 23 10.35 -0.86 9.79
N GLU A 24 9.24 -0.42 10.39
CA GLU A 24 8.13 -1.30 10.75
C GLU A 24 7.51 -1.89 9.48
N PHE A 25 7.19 -1.05 8.50
CA PHE A 25 6.60 -1.47 7.22
C PHE A 25 7.46 -2.51 6.49
N ALA A 26 8.76 -2.25 6.36
CA ALA A 26 9.68 -3.15 5.68
C ALA A 26 9.83 -4.50 6.41
N SER A 27 9.65 -4.54 7.73
CA SER A 27 9.81 -5.76 8.52
C SER A 27 8.82 -6.89 8.14
N TYR A 28 7.66 -6.52 7.57
CA TYR A 28 6.63 -7.46 7.09
C TYR A 28 7.03 -8.20 5.82
N PHE A 29 8.00 -7.70 5.06
CA PHE A 29 8.38 -8.29 3.77
C PHE A 29 9.49 -9.34 3.92
N THR A 30 9.54 -10.32 3.03
CA THR A 30 10.73 -11.16 2.82
C THR A 30 11.90 -10.32 2.26
N GLU A 31 13.14 -10.81 2.34
CA GLU A 31 14.31 -10.04 1.88
C GLU A 31 14.26 -9.75 0.37
N ASP A 32 13.73 -10.69 -0.40
CA ASP A 32 13.58 -10.73 -1.85
C ASP A 32 12.20 -10.26 -2.33
N ALA A 33 11.40 -9.66 -1.45
CA ALA A 33 10.01 -9.35 -1.76
C ALA A 33 9.83 -8.41 -2.95
N ILE A 34 8.69 -8.53 -3.64
CA ILE A 34 8.31 -7.64 -4.74
C ILE A 34 7.11 -6.80 -4.32
N TRP A 35 7.26 -5.48 -4.37
CA TRP A 35 6.15 -4.55 -4.23
C TRP A 35 5.86 -3.86 -5.56
N TRP A 36 4.65 -4.04 -6.09
CA TRP A 36 4.23 -3.41 -7.33
C TRP A 36 2.92 -2.66 -7.13
N ASN A 37 3.05 -1.36 -6.88
CA ASN A 37 1.92 -0.45 -6.89
C ASN A 37 1.67 0.00 -8.35
N ALA A 38 0.82 -0.74 -9.07
CA ALA A 38 0.58 -0.52 -10.50
C ALA A 38 -0.16 0.82 -10.71
N PRO A 39 0.19 1.61 -11.73
CA PRO A 39 0.96 1.23 -12.92
C PRO A 39 2.47 1.52 -12.86
N TRP A 40 3.03 1.86 -11.69
CA TRP A 40 4.46 2.17 -11.60
C TRP A 40 5.35 0.93 -11.72
N LYS A 41 6.67 1.14 -11.83
CA LYS A 41 7.62 0.04 -11.89
C LYS A 41 7.66 -0.72 -10.55
N PRO A 42 7.74 -2.06 -10.57
CA PRO A 42 7.93 -2.84 -9.35
C PRO A 42 9.22 -2.47 -8.61
N VAL A 43 9.16 -2.53 -7.29
CA VAL A 43 10.30 -2.40 -6.37
C VAL A 43 10.64 -3.79 -5.85
N ILE A 44 11.92 -4.14 -5.90
CA ILE A 44 12.40 -5.49 -5.57
C ILE A 44 13.38 -5.40 -4.40
N GLY A 45 13.11 -6.19 -3.36
CA GLY A 45 13.93 -6.33 -2.17
C GLY A 45 13.48 -5.43 -1.02
N ARG A 46 13.53 -5.97 0.21
CA ARG A 46 13.06 -5.29 1.43
C ARG A 46 13.69 -3.91 1.62
N GLU A 47 14.98 -3.80 1.36
CA GLU A 47 15.73 -2.54 1.48
C GLU A 47 15.21 -1.47 0.52
N ALA A 48 14.97 -1.83 -0.74
CA ALA A 48 14.43 -0.91 -1.73
C ALA A 48 12.98 -0.52 -1.42
N ILE A 49 12.19 -1.47 -0.90
CA ILE A 49 10.81 -1.22 -0.43
C ILE A 49 10.82 -0.20 0.72
N ARG A 50 11.70 -0.36 1.71
CA ARG A 50 11.88 0.58 2.83
C ARG A 50 12.16 1.99 2.32
N GLU A 51 13.17 2.13 1.46
CA GLU A 51 13.59 3.42 0.94
C GLU A 51 12.50 4.08 0.06
N THR A 52 11.73 3.26 -0.67
CA THR A 52 10.60 3.75 -1.47
C THR A 52 9.50 4.33 -0.57
N LEU A 53 9.14 3.64 0.52
CA LEU A 53 8.17 4.17 1.48
C LEU A 53 8.67 5.47 2.11
N ARG A 54 9.93 5.50 2.56
CA ARG A 54 10.55 6.68 3.18
C ARG A 54 10.42 7.92 2.29
N ARG A 55 10.73 7.79 0.98
CA ARG A 55 10.58 8.88 0.00
C ARG A 55 9.12 9.24 -0.28
N GLY A 56 8.22 8.26 -0.25
CA GLY A 56 6.79 8.47 -0.44
C GLY A 56 6.16 9.28 0.70
N ALA A 57 6.52 8.95 1.94
CA ALA A 57 6.03 9.60 3.16
C ALA A 57 6.40 11.09 3.24
N GLU A 58 7.47 11.52 2.57
CA GLU A 58 7.84 12.94 2.45
C GLU A 58 6.86 13.75 1.57
N ARG A 59 6.06 13.08 0.72
CA ARG A 59 5.23 13.71 -0.32
C ARG A 59 3.73 13.63 -0.04
N MET A 60 3.29 12.58 0.65
CA MET A 60 1.89 12.32 0.92
C MET A 60 1.71 11.74 2.31
N VAL A 61 0.60 12.09 2.95
CA VAL A 61 0.23 11.56 4.26
C VAL A 61 -0.90 10.57 4.06
N ALA A 62 -0.70 9.32 4.48
CA ALA A 62 -1.77 8.33 4.47
C ALA A 62 -2.82 8.68 5.56
N LEU A 63 -4.09 8.51 5.20
CA LEU A 63 -5.22 8.53 6.12
C LEU A 63 -5.69 7.08 6.34
N PRO A 64 -6.53 6.80 7.35
CA PRO A 64 -7.07 5.46 7.56
C PRO A 64 -7.75 4.90 6.31
N TRP A 65 -7.34 3.71 5.87
CA TRP A 65 -7.92 3.02 4.72
C TRP A 65 -9.21 2.30 5.10
N GLU A 66 -10.15 2.24 4.16
CA GLU A 66 -11.42 1.51 4.31
C GLU A 66 -11.29 0.15 3.64
N ILE A 67 -11.23 -0.91 4.44
CA ILE A 67 -11.29 -2.29 3.93
C ILE A 67 -12.76 -2.63 3.66
N ARG A 68 -13.08 -3.00 2.41
CA ARG A 68 -14.43 -3.43 2.02
C ARG A 68 -14.57 -4.94 2.10
N HIS A 69 -13.58 -5.64 1.56
CA HIS A 69 -13.53 -7.09 1.58
C HIS A 69 -12.09 -7.54 1.79
N ILE A 70 -11.93 -8.60 2.58
CA ILE A 70 -10.67 -9.31 2.72
C ILE A 70 -10.96 -10.81 2.70
N VAL A 71 -10.21 -11.54 1.89
CA VAL A 71 -10.30 -12.99 1.77
C VAL A 71 -8.91 -13.59 1.74
N ALA A 72 -8.77 -14.80 2.28
CA ALA A 72 -7.53 -15.55 2.22
C ALA A 72 -7.81 -16.97 1.73
N ASP A 73 -6.86 -17.49 0.95
CA ASP A 73 -6.81 -18.88 0.52
C ASP A 73 -5.35 -19.35 0.55
N GLY A 74 -5.03 -20.21 1.51
CA GLY A 74 -3.66 -20.63 1.78
C GLY A 74 -2.75 -19.43 2.07
N GLU A 75 -1.73 -19.25 1.24
CA GLU A 75 -0.74 -18.17 1.35
C GLU A 75 -1.12 -16.89 0.58
N ILE A 76 -2.29 -16.87 -0.04
CA ILE A 76 -2.79 -15.71 -0.79
C ILE A 76 -3.80 -14.95 0.07
N VAL A 77 -3.66 -13.63 0.11
CA VAL A 77 -4.66 -12.72 0.69
C VAL A 77 -5.02 -11.67 -0.35
N MET A 78 -6.32 -11.43 -0.54
CA MET A 78 -6.83 -10.39 -1.43
C MET A 78 -7.65 -9.39 -0.63
N VAL A 79 -7.47 -8.10 -0.94
CA VAL A 79 -8.10 -7.00 -0.21
C VAL A 79 -8.69 -6.00 -1.20
N GLU A 80 -10.02 -5.86 -1.18
CA GLU A 80 -10.68 -4.72 -1.80
C GLU A 80 -10.76 -3.59 -0.76
N ARG A 81 -10.29 -2.40 -1.12
CA ARG A 81 -10.23 -1.26 -0.20
C ARG A 81 -10.33 0.09 -0.89
N VAL A 82 -10.49 1.14 -0.09
CA VAL A 82 -10.23 2.52 -0.48
C VAL A 82 -9.09 3.08 0.34
N ASP A 83 -8.06 3.52 -0.36
CA ASP A 83 -6.93 4.19 0.26
C ASP A 83 -7.19 5.69 0.25
N TYR A 84 -7.10 6.31 1.42
CA TYR A 84 -7.27 7.75 1.57
C TYR A 84 -5.92 8.39 1.85
N PHE A 85 -5.65 9.53 1.23
CA PHE A 85 -4.40 10.28 1.39
C PHE A 85 -4.66 11.79 1.47
N LEU A 86 -3.70 12.51 2.03
CA LEU A 86 -3.53 13.94 1.84
C LEU A 86 -2.31 14.18 0.96
N VAL A 87 -2.51 14.93 -0.12
CA VAL A 87 -1.44 15.46 -0.98
C VAL A 87 -1.51 16.97 -0.88
N GLY A 88 -0.60 17.56 -0.09
CA GLY A 88 -0.78 18.94 0.40
C GLY A 88 -2.08 19.05 1.21
N GLU A 89 -2.97 19.96 0.81
CA GLU A 89 -4.30 20.15 1.43
C GLU A 89 -5.40 19.31 0.75
N THR A 90 -5.08 18.64 -0.36
CA THR A 90 -6.08 17.90 -1.14
C THR A 90 -6.25 16.50 -0.59
N ARG A 91 -7.50 16.16 -0.23
CA ARG A 91 -7.87 14.79 0.13
C ARG A 91 -8.13 13.96 -1.11
N VAL A 92 -7.42 12.85 -1.23
CA VAL A 92 -7.51 11.91 -2.35
C VAL A 92 -8.08 10.59 -1.86
N SER A 93 -8.91 9.95 -2.69
CA SER A 93 -9.44 8.61 -2.47
C SER A 93 -9.11 7.72 -3.66
N VAL A 94 -8.59 6.52 -3.39
CA VAL A 94 -8.14 5.57 -4.41
C VAL A 94 -8.75 4.20 -4.12
N PRO A 95 -9.85 3.83 -4.80
CA PRO A 95 -10.31 2.45 -4.84
C PRO A 95 -9.20 1.54 -5.37
N SER A 96 -8.92 0.46 -4.66
CA SER A 96 -7.79 -0.43 -4.96
C SER A 96 -8.16 -1.89 -4.69
N MET A 97 -7.61 -2.77 -5.52
CA MET A 97 -7.57 -4.21 -5.29
C MET A 97 -6.12 -4.64 -5.03
N GLY A 98 -5.85 -5.06 -3.80
CA GLY A 98 -4.56 -5.58 -3.39
C GLY A 98 -4.53 -7.11 -3.38
N ILE A 99 -3.41 -7.69 -3.80
CA ILE A 99 -3.12 -9.11 -3.62
C ILE A 99 -1.75 -9.27 -2.96
N PHE A 100 -1.70 -10.14 -1.96
CA PHE A 100 -0.54 -10.47 -1.17
C PHE A 100 -0.24 -11.96 -1.31
N GLU A 101 1.01 -12.28 -1.61
CA GLU A 101 1.56 -13.63 -1.50
C GLU A 101 2.43 -13.67 -0.25
N LEU A 102 2.13 -14.60 0.64
CA LEU A 102 2.83 -14.79 1.90
C LEU A 102 3.80 -15.97 1.78
N ARG A 103 4.91 -15.88 2.51
CA ARG A 103 5.86 -16.98 2.69
C ARG A 103 6.44 -16.88 4.09
N ASP A 104 6.30 -17.94 4.88
CA ASP A 104 6.78 -18.01 6.26
C ASP A 104 6.34 -16.82 7.15
N GLY A 105 5.10 -16.37 6.97
CA GLY A 105 4.52 -15.29 7.77
C GLY A 105 5.03 -13.91 7.41
N LYS A 106 5.53 -13.75 6.18
CA LYS A 106 5.98 -12.48 5.62
C LYS A 106 5.46 -12.31 4.19
N ILE A 107 5.37 -11.06 3.74
CA ILE A 107 4.96 -10.71 2.39
C ILE A 107 6.10 -11.00 1.42
N ALA A 108 5.91 -11.99 0.53
CA ALA A 108 6.80 -12.29 -0.58
C ALA A 108 6.48 -11.43 -1.81
N ALA A 109 5.20 -11.14 -2.04
CA ALA A 109 4.80 -10.19 -3.06
C ALA A 109 3.56 -9.42 -2.64
N TRP A 110 3.50 -8.14 -3.01
CA TRP A 110 2.32 -7.31 -2.92
C TRP A 110 2.12 -6.55 -4.22
N ARG A 111 0.94 -6.70 -4.81
CA ARG A 111 0.52 -5.92 -5.99
C ARG A 111 -0.77 -5.18 -5.67
N ASP A 112 -0.80 -3.90 -5.99
CA ASP A 112 -2.02 -3.10 -5.97
C ASP A 112 -2.42 -2.70 -7.38
N TYR A 113 -3.71 -2.82 -7.67
CA TYR A 113 -4.34 -2.41 -8.91
C TYR A 113 -5.35 -1.31 -8.64
N TRP A 114 -5.09 -0.15 -9.23
CA TRP A 114 -5.91 1.05 -9.10
C TRP A 114 -5.74 1.94 -10.34
N ASP A 115 -6.54 2.99 -10.45
CA ASP A 115 -6.58 3.87 -11.63
C ASP A 115 -5.74 5.14 -11.42
N LEU A 116 -4.65 5.27 -12.20
CA LEU A 116 -3.77 6.43 -12.15
C LEU A 116 -4.47 7.73 -12.55
N GLN A 117 -5.33 7.70 -13.56
CA GLN A 117 -6.05 8.89 -14.02
C GLN A 117 -7.05 9.37 -12.95
N GLN A 118 -7.70 8.44 -12.25
CA GLN A 118 -8.59 8.76 -11.13
C GLN A 118 -7.84 9.49 -10.01
N PHE A 119 -6.64 9.03 -9.65
CA PHE A 119 -5.78 9.72 -8.66
C PHE A 119 -5.34 11.10 -9.15
N GLU A 120 -4.78 11.18 -10.37
CA GLU A 120 -4.23 12.43 -10.92
C GLU A 120 -5.31 13.51 -11.06
N SER A 121 -6.52 13.14 -11.48
CA SER A 121 -7.65 14.09 -11.62
C SER A 121 -8.04 14.77 -10.31
N GLN A 122 -7.81 14.13 -9.17
CA GLN A 122 -8.10 14.70 -7.84
C GLN A 122 -7.05 15.74 -7.43
N ILE A 123 -5.81 15.58 -7.90
CA ILE A 123 -4.68 16.47 -7.57
C ILE A 123 -4.56 17.62 -8.57
N ALA A 124 -4.89 17.39 -9.84
CA ALA A 124 -4.86 18.40 -10.91
C ALA A 124 -5.86 19.56 -10.71
N ALA A 125 -6.79 19.44 -9.76
CA ALA A 125 -7.71 20.51 -9.38
C ALA A 125 -7.04 21.65 -8.55
N ILE A 126 -5.74 21.55 -8.25
CA ILE A 126 -4.94 22.59 -7.60
C ILE A 126 -4.50 23.62 -8.66
N PRO A 127 -5.01 24.88 -8.66
CA PRO A 127 -4.44 25.93 -9.49
C PRO A 127 -2.99 26.20 -9.06
N PRO A 128 -2.07 26.51 -9.98
CA PRO A 128 -0.71 26.88 -9.58
C PRO A 128 -0.75 28.07 -8.61
N ALA A 129 0.09 28.04 -7.59
CA ALA A 129 0.25 29.14 -6.67
C ALA A 129 0.57 30.42 -7.48
N ARG A 130 -0.17 31.49 -7.23
CA ARG A 130 0.14 32.80 -7.82
C ARG A 130 1.46 33.27 -7.22
N GLU A 131 2.43 33.57 -8.08
CA GLU A 131 3.64 34.35 -7.76
C GLU A 131 3.26 35.77 -7.31
#